data_AF-A0A496PUD4-F1
#
_entry.id   AF-A0A496PUD4-F1
#
_cell.length_a   1.000
_cell.length_b   1.000
_cell.length_c   1.000
_cell.angle_alpha   90.00
_cell.angle_beta   90.00
_cell.angle_gamma   90.00
#
_symmetry.space_group_name_H-M   'P 1'
#
loop_
_entity.id
_entity.type
_entity.pdbx_description
1 polymer ?
#
loop_
_entity_poly.entity_id
_entity_poly.type
_entity_poly.pdbx_seq_one_letter_code
_entity_poly.pdbx_strand_id
1 'polypeptide(L)' 'MQTEELGDLIVFHRKRAGLSQTALASHAEVSRYVVQDLEAGVGRTTWGKLQSVLGVLNLRLEPAGPLVEEWRRNRREEA' A
#
# COMPACT_ATOMS: atom_id res chain seq x y z
N MET A 1 10.14 2.31 6.47
CA MET A 1 9.37 3.09 5.48
C MET A 1 8.52 4.09 6.23
N GLN A 2 8.75 5.37 5.96
CA GLN A 2 7.94 6.47 6.51
C GLN A 2 6.69 6.68 5.64
N THR A 3 5.70 7.42 6.15
CA THR A 3 4.39 7.58 5.47
C THR A 3 4.54 8.34 4.14
N GLU A 4 5.48 9.25 4.08
CA GLU A 4 5.84 10.06 2.90
C GLU A 4 6.42 9.17 1.79
N GLU A 5 7.35 8.27 2.13
CA GLU A 5 7.94 7.32 1.16
C GLU A 5 6.88 6.39 0.56
N LEU A 6 5.91 5.94 1.38
CA LEU A 6 4.79 5.14 0.90
C LEU A 6 3.87 5.95 -0.02
N GLY A 7 3.58 7.21 0.32
CA GLY A 7 2.81 8.12 -0.52
C GLY A 7 3.46 8.32 -1.89
N ASP A 8 4.76 8.62 -1.91
CA ASP A 8 5.55 8.77 -3.14
C ASP A 8 5.56 7.49 -3.98
N LEU A 9 5.68 6.31 -3.35
CA LEU A 9 5.61 5.02 -4.04
C LEU A 9 4.24 4.83 -4.71
N ILE A 10 3.15 5.15 -4.01
CA ILE A 10 1.78 5.07 -4.56
C ILE A 10 1.63 6.03 -5.75
N VAL A 11 2.09 7.28 -5.63
CA VAL A 11 2.07 8.28 -6.71
C VAL A 11 2.82 7.75 -7.93
N PHE A 12 4.02 7.22 -7.72
CA PHE A 12 4.88 6.72 -8.79
C PHE A 12 4.19 5.59 -9.57
N HIS A 13 3.68 4.57 -8.87
CA HIS A 13 3.03 3.42 -9.49
C HIS A 13 1.72 3.81 -10.19
N ARG A 14 0.90 4.65 -9.57
CA ARG A 14 -0.35 5.13 -10.18
C ARG A 14 -0.07 5.87 -11.49
N LYS A 15 0.87 6.82 -11.49
CA LYS A 15 1.24 7.58 -12.69
C LYS A 15 1.80 6.67 -13.78
N ARG A 16 2.63 5.71 -13.42
CA ARG A 16 3.21 4.73 -14.36
C ARG A 16 2.15 3.79 -14.95
N ALA A 17 1.08 3.52 -14.22
CA ALA A 17 -0.09 2.78 -14.70
C ALA A 17 -1.07 3.65 -15.53
N GLY A 18 -0.81 4.95 -15.70
CA GLY A 18 -1.70 5.86 -16.44
C GLY A 18 -3.03 6.16 -15.75
N LEU A 19 -3.16 5.86 -14.46
CA LEU A 19 -4.42 6.04 -13.72
C LEU A 19 -4.52 7.45 -13.14
N SER A 20 -5.71 8.05 -13.18
CA SER A 20 -6.02 9.21 -12.34
C SER A 20 -6.27 8.76 -10.89
N GLN A 21 -6.25 9.69 -9.92
CA GLN A 21 -6.62 9.37 -8.54
C GLN A 21 -8.04 8.81 -8.45
N THR A 22 -8.99 9.36 -9.22
CA THR A 22 -10.37 8.88 -9.27
C THR A 22 -10.46 7.47 -9.88
N ALA A 23 -9.67 7.18 -10.93
CA ALA A 23 -9.65 5.85 -11.54
C ALA A 23 -9.09 4.80 -10.58
N LEU A 24 -7.97 5.08 -9.92
CA LEU A 24 -7.41 4.20 -8.88
C LEU A 24 -8.41 3.97 -7.74
N ALA A 25 -9.06 5.03 -7.27
CA ALA A 25 -10.08 4.94 -6.23
C ALA A 25 -11.26 4.05 -6.64
N SER A 26 -11.71 4.18 -7.90
CA SER A 26 -12.78 3.35 -8.46
C SER A 26 -12.39 1.87 -8.52
N HIS A 27 -11.17 1.55 -8.96
CA HIS A 27 -10.69 0.16 -9.00
C HIS A 27 -10.49 -0.45 -7.61
N ALA A 28 -10.15 0.38 -6.63
CA ALA A 28 -9.92 -0.05 -5.25
C ALA A 28 -11.18 -0.01 -4.37
N GLU A 29 -12.33 0.37 -4.94
CA GLU A 29 -13.61 0.54 -4.24
C GLU A 29 -13.52 1.49 -3.03
N VAL A 30 -12.77 2.60 -3.17
CA VAL A 30 -12.61 3.64 -2.15
C VAL A 30 -12.99 5.03 -2.68
N SER A 31 -13.17 5.98 -1.76
CA SER A 31 -13.33 7.38 -2.14
C SER A 31 -12.02 7.95 -2.69
N ARG A 32 -12.10 8.87 -3.67
CA ARG A 32 -10.94 9.61 -4.20
C ARG A 32 -10.09 10.24 -3.09
N TYR A 33 -10.71 10.75 -2.03
CA TYR A 33 -10.01 11.39 -0.91
C TYR A 33 -9.08 10.42 -0.17
N VAL A 34 -9.40 9.13 -0.16
CA VAL A 34 -8.52 8.10 0.40
C VAL A 34 -7.23 8.01 -0.39
N VAL A 35 -7.30 7.98 -1.73
CA VAL A 35 -6.11 7.98 -2.59
C VAL A 35 -5.31 9.26 -2.40
N GLN A 36 -5.98 10.42 -2.33
CA GLN A 36 -5.33 11.70 -2.10
C GLN A 36 -4.59 11.74 -0.75
N ASP A 37 -5.22 11.27 0.33
CA ASP A 37 -4.61 11.25 1.67
C ASP A 37 -3.42 10.28 1.72
N LEU A 38 -3.54 9.11 1.08
CA LEU A 38 -2.43 8.16 0.96
C LEU A 38 -1.24 8.75 0.19
N GLU A 39 -1.50 9.39 -0.95
CA GLU A 39 -0.45 10.05 -1.75
C GLU A 39 0.19 11.24 -1.03
N ALA A 40 -0.55 11.92 -0.16
CA ALA A 40 -0.04 13.01 0.67
C ALA A 40 0.71 12.54 1.93
N GLY A 41 0.77 11.23 2.19
CA GLY A 41 1.39 10.69 3.40
C GLY A 41 0.57 10.97 4.68
N VAL A 42 -0.73 11.26 4.56
CA VAL A 42 -1.60 11.56 5.70
C VAL A 42 -2.08 10.25 6.31
N GLY A 43 -1.55 9.88 7.49
CA GLY A 43 -1.80 8.60 8.18
C GLY A 43 -3.21 8.36 8.74
N ARG A 44 -4.27 8.93 8.15
CA ARG A 44 -5.66 8.80 8.62
C ARG A 44 -6.43 7.65 7.96
N THR A 45 -5.84 7.02 6.94
CA THR A 45 -6.49 5.94 6.18
C THR A 45 -6.42 4.61 6.92
N THR A 46 -7.50 3.83 6.89
CA THR A 46 -7.55 2.51 7.52
C THR A 46 -6.70 1.49 6.75
N TRP A 47 -6.18 0.48 7.46
CA TRP A 47 -5.36 -0.58 6.87
C TRP A 47 -6.03 -1.27 5.67
N GLY A 48 -7.30 -1.65 5.79
CA GLY A 48 -8.02 -2.32 4.70
C GLY A 48 -8.11 -1.48 3.42
N LYS A 49 -8.30 -0.15 3.54
CA LYS A 49 -8.33 0.75 2.38
C LYS A 49 -6.95 0.89 1.74
N LEU A 50 -5.88 0.97 2.54
CA LEU A 50 -4.52 0.93 2.04
C LEU A 50 -4.27 -0.37 1.25
N GLN A 51 -4.65 -1.52 1.81
CA GLN A 51 -4.49 -2.81 1.13
C GLN A 51 -5.24 -2.88 -0.21
N SER A 52 -6.47 -2.38 -0.28
CA SER A 52 -7.22 -2.32 -1.55
C SER A 52 -6.48 -1.50 -2.62
N VAL A 53 -5.97 -0.31 -2.24
CA VAL A 53 -5.21 0.55 -3.15
C VAL A 53 -3.91 -0.12 -3.61
N LEU A 54 -3.16 -0.73 -2.68
CA LEU A 54 -1.94 -1.45 -3.01
C LEU A 54 -2.21 -2.66 -3.93
N GLY A 55 -3.33 -3.37 -3.72
CA GLY A 55 -3.75 -4.49 -4.55
C GLY A 55 -3.96 -4.08 -6.01
N VAL A 56 -4.65 -2.97 -6.26
CA VAL A 56 -4.84 -2.43 -7.62
C VAL A 56 -3.50 -2.05 -8.27
N LEU A 57 -2.57 -1.49 -7.49
CA LEU A 57 -1.24 -1.12 -7.97
C LEU A 57 -0.28 -2.32 -8.06
N ASN A 58 -0.75 -3.54 -7.74
CA ASN A 58 0.05 -4.76 -7.66
C ASN A 58 1.28 -4.61 -6.75
N LEU A 59 1.10 -3.89 -5.64
CA LEU A 59 2.11 -3.67 -4.62
C LEU A 59 1.88 -4.58 -3.41
N ARG A 60 2.97 -5.05 -2.80
CA ARG A 60 2.94 -5.86 -1.59
C ARG A 60 3.87 -5.24 -0.55
N LEU A 61 3.41 -5.21 0.70
CA LEU A 61 4.23 -4.81 1.83
C LEU A 61 4.88 -6.06 2.41
N GLU A 62 6.21 -6.04 2.47
CA GLU A 62 6.99 -7.12 3.06
C GLU A 62 7.50 -6.69 4.45
N PRO A 63 7.40 -7.56 5.46
CA PRO A 63 8.01 -7.29 6.76
C PRO A 63 9.52 -7.20 6.61
N ALA A 64 10.13 -6.22 7.29
CA ALA A 64 11.57 -6.02 7.34
C ALA A 64 12.00 -5.78 8.79
N GLY A 65 13.05 -6.48 9.24
CA GLY A 65 13.53 -6.40 10.61
C GLY A 65 14.48 -7.54 10.98
N PRO A 66 15.22 -7.42 12.09
CA PRO A 66 16.29 -8.33 12.46
C PRO A 66 15.83 -9.79 12.69
N LEU A 67 14.57 -9.98 13.11
CA LEU A 67 14.00 -11.30 13.40
C LEU A 67 13.04 -11.79 12.33
N VAL A 68 12.92 -11.11 11.19
CA VAL A 68 11.96 -11.48 10.15
C VAL A 68 12.28 -12.86 9.56
N GLU A 69 13.55 -13.20 9.39
CA GLU A 69 13.95 -14.51 8.87
C GLU A 69 13.66 -15.64 9.88
N GLU A 70 13.87 -15.40 11.17
CA GLU A 70 13.51 -16.35 12.22
C GLU A 70 11.99 -16.56 12.27
N TRP A 71 11.21 -15.48 12.26
CA TRP A 71 9.76 -15.53 12.21
C TRP A 71 9.25 -16.27 10.96
N ARG A 72 9.83 -16.02 9.77
CA ARG A 72 9.48 -16.69 8.52
C ARG A 72 9.74 -18.19 8.58
N ARG A 73 10.83 -18.63 9.21
CA ARG A 73 11.17 -20.04 9.40
C ARG A 73 10.16 -20.73 10.31
N ASN A 74 9.91 -20.18 11.50
CA ASN A 74 8.96 -20.77 12.46
C ASN A 74 7.56 -20.94 11.85
N ARG A 75 7.10 -19.93 11.10
CA ARG A 75 5.79 -19.97 10.43
C ARG A 75 5.66 -21.06 9.35
N ARG A 76 6.76 -21.49 8.72
CA ARG A 76 6.74 -22.56 7.71
C ARG A 76 6.76 -23.96 8.35
N GLU A 77 7.28 -24.09 9.55
CA GLU A 77 7.35 -25.36 10.29
C GLU A 77 6.00 -25.69 10.96
N GLU A 78 5.16 -24.68 11.19
CA GLU A 78 3.81 -24.81 11.76
C GLU A 78 2.69 -25.04 10.72
N ALA A 79 2.99 -24.99 9.41
CA ALA A 79 2.02 -25.04 8.31
C ALA A 79 2.04 -26.37 7.55
#